data_AF-A0A7S6U9X6-F1
#
_entry.id   AF-A0A7S6U9X6-F1
#
_cell.length_a   1.000
_cell.length_b   1.000
_cell.length_c   1.000
_cell.angle_alpha   90.00
_cell.angle_beta   90.00
_cell.angle_gamma   90.00
#
_symmetry.space_group_name_H-M   'P 1'
#
loop_
_entity.id
_entity.type
_entity.pdbx_description
1 polymer ?
#
loop_
_entity_poly.entity_id
_entity_poly.type
_entity_poly.pdbx_seq_one_letter_code
_entity_poly.pdbx_strand_id
1 'polypeptide(L)'
;MENYLNFLILGDQNEAFTYNSDILESNVINVILLLLLLFFSLKNFLGENLGKRKNNIVKNVEDAEKRLNEANERLLEIRTQWSQIEIIIQEIKNQSYETIKIITNLAIDKANEDLSQRFQDALLILRYREEHMYNNLIKQVCEKALQRVILKLQTQLGELEQIVIVNNKIKRLGG
;
A
#
# COMPACT_ATOMS: atom_id res chain seq x y z
N MET A 1 -81.51 -17.09 -43.60
CA MET A 1 -82.48 -18.19 -43.58
C MET A 1 -82.00 -19.18 -42.53
N GLU A 2 -82.26 -18.88 -41.27
CA GLU A 2 -83.43 -19.34 -40.49
C GLU A 2 -82.93 -20.48 -39.57
N ASN A 3 -82.70 -20.21 -38.28
CA ASN A 3 -83.68 -20.14 -37.19
C ASN A 3 -83.90 -21.52 -36.54
N TYR A 4 -83.22 -21.78 -35.41
CA TYR A 4 -83.65 -22.79 -34.43
C TYR A 4 -83.37 -22.29 -33.00
N LEU A 5 -83.86 -21.08 -32.73
CA LEU A 5 -84.10 -20.56 -31.38
C LEU A 5 -85.43 -21.10 -30.83
N ASN A 6 -85.66 -22.41 -30.88
CA ASN A 6 -86.92 -23.02 -30.44
C ASN A 6 -86.67 -24.29 -29.62
N PHE A 7 -86.44 -24.09 -28.33
CA PHE A 7 -86.91 -25.01 -27.29
C PHE A 7 -87.02 -24.24 -25.98
N LEU A 8 -87.94 -23.28 -25.90
CA LEU A 8 -88.41 -22.83 -24.59
C LEU A 8 -89.68 -21.98 -24.72
N ILE A 9 -90.82 -22.58 -25.06
CA ILE A 9 -92.13 -22.25 -24.48
C ILE A 9 -93.02 -23.47 -24.78
N LEU A 10 -93.49 -24.17 -23.74
CA LEU A 10 -94.80 -24.82 -23.64
C LEU A 10 -94.83 -25.62 -22.33
N GLY A 11 -95.65 -25.16 -21.38
CA GLY A 11 -95.86 -25.86 -20.13
C GLY A 11 -96.32 -24.95 -18.98
N ASP A 12 -97.28 -24.07 -19.22
CA ASP A 12 -98.20 -23.69 -18.13
C ASP A 12 -99.10 -24.90 -17.91
N GLN A 13 -98.83 -25.69 -16.86
CA GLN A 13 -99.84 -26.38 -16.05
C GLN A 13 -99.30 -26.53 -14.63
N ASN A 14 -100.19 -26.35 -13.67
CA ASN A 14 -99.97 -26.48 -12.24
C ASN A 14 -99.43 -27.88 -11.88
N GLU A 15 -98.12 -28.07 -11.94
CA GLU A 15 -97.46 -29.22 -11.33
C GLU A 15 -97.17 -28.85 -9.89
N ALA A 16 -98.09 -29.27 -9.02
CA ALA A 16 -97.85 -29.38 -7.60
C ALA A 16 -96.44 -29.97 -7.39
N PHE A 17 -95.55 -29.19 -6.76
CA PHE A 17 -94.23 -29.64 -6.35
C PHE A 17 -94.41 -30.83 -5.43
N THR A 18 -94.45 -32.02 -6.02
CA THR A 18 -94.57 -33.26 -5.29
C THR A 18 -93.20 -33.47 -4.70
N TYR A 19 -93.09 -33.11 -3.42
CA TYR A 19 -91.88 -33.23 -2.62
C TYR A 19 -91.52 -34.72 -2.56
N ASN A 20 -90.66 -35.16 -3.48
CA ASN A 20 -90.25 -36.55 -3.53
C ASN A 20 -89.22 -36.77 -2.42
N SER A 21 -89.71 -37.27 -1.27
CA SER A 21 -88.88 -37.59 -0.11
C SER A 21 -87.78 -38.63 -0.41
N ASP A 22 -87.88 -39.37 -1.52
CA ASP A 22 -86.82 -40.27 -2.00
C ASP A 22 -85.54 -39.54 -2.43
N ILE A 23 -85.63 -38.25 -2.83
CA ILE A 23 -84.44 -37.43 -3.16
C ILE A 23 -83.65 -37.11 -1.89
N LEU A 24 -84.34 -36.94 -0.76
CA LEU A 24 -83.73 -36.55 0.51
C LEU A 24 -83.04 -37.71 1.22
N GLU A 25 -83.50 -38.94 1.03
CA GLU A 25 -83.05 -40.04 1.86
C GLU A 25 -81.81 -40.77 1.30
N SER A 26 -81.63 -40.86 -0.03
CA SER A 26 -80.47 -41.56 -0.61
C SER A 26 -79.42 -40.64 -1.24
N ASN A 27 -79.84 -39.68 -2.08
CA ASN A 27 -78.92 -38.81 -2.83
C ASN A 27 -78.35 -37.66 -1.98
N VAL A 28 -79.19 -37.02 -1.16
CA VAL A 28 -78.74 -35.93 -0.27
C VAL A 28 -77.80 -36.45 0.82
N ILE A 29 -78.08 -37.64 1.38
CA ILE A 29 -77.18 -38.29 2.35
C ILE A 29 -75.80 -38.57 1.72
N ASN A 30 -75.74 -39.08 0.48
CA ASN A 30 -74.48 -39.33 -0.21
C ASN A 30 -73.68 -38.03 -0.49
N VAL A 31 -74.36 -36.95 -0.90
CA VAL A 31 -73.72 -35.64 -1.12
C VAL A 31 -73.20 -35.04 0.18
N ILE A 32 -73.96 -35.13 1.28
CA ILE A 32 -73.52 -34.66 2.60
C ILE A 32 -72.29 -35.45 3.07
N LEU A 33 -72.30 -36.78 2.90
CA LEU A 33 -71.17 -37.63 3.25
C LEU A 33 -69.91 -37.26 2.45
N LEU A 34 -70.06 -37.03 1.13
CA LEU A 34 -68.97 -36.63 0.25
C LEU A 34 -68.44 -35.22 0.60
N LEU A 35 -69.32 -34.28 0.94
CA LEU A 35 -68.94 -32.93 1.40
C LEU A 35 -68.17 -32.97 2.72
N LEU A 36 -68.57 -33.81 3.67
CA LEU A 36 -67.86 -33.98 4.95
C LEU A 36 -66.44 -34.53 4.73
N LEU A 37 -66.30 -35.55 3.87
CA LEU A 37 -65.00 -36.12 3.53
C LEU A 37 -64.12 -35.08 2.81
N LEU A 38 -64.68 -34.36 1.84
CA LEU A 38 -63.99 -33.32 1.09
C LEU A 38 -63.54 -32.17 2.00
N PHE A 39 -64.42 -31.68 2.88
CA PHE A 39 -64.10 -30.58 3.79
C PHE A 39 -62.97 -30.96 4.75
N PHE A 40 -62.99 -32.17 5.29
CA PHE A 40 -61.92 -32.65 6.17
C PHE A 40 -60.58 -32.75 5.43
N SER A 41 -60.58 -33.30 4.22
CA SER A 41 -59.38 -33.43 3.37
C SER A 41 -58.81 -32.08 2.94
N LEU A 42 -59.66 -31.16 2.43
CA LEU A 42 -59.24 -29.81 2.02
C LEU A 42 -58.73 -29.00 3.20
N LYS A 43 -59.42 -29.02 4.35
CA LYS A 43 -59.00 -28.27 5.53
C LYS A 43 -57.59 -28.69 5.98
N ASN A 44 -57.29 -29.99 5.95
CA ASN A 44 -55.98 -30.49 6.33
C ASN A 44 -54.90 -30.09 5.31
N PHE A 45 -55.17 -30.23 4.01
CA PHE A 45 -54.24 -29.85 2.94
C PHE A 45 -53.95 -28.34 2.89
N LEU A 46 -55.00 -27.50 2.96
CA LEU A 46 -54.86 -26.04 2.97
C LEU A 46 -54.23 -25.57 4.29
N GLY A 47 -54.62 -26.14 5.43
CA GLY A 47 -54.08 -25.79 6.74
C GLY A 47 -52.57 -26.03 6.81
N GLU A 48 -52.11 -27.19 6.32
CA GLU A 48 -50.69 -27.51 6.29
C GLU A 48 -49.91 -26.60 5.33
N ASN A 49 -50.41 -26.35 4.13
CA ASN A 49 -49.73 -25.51 3.14
C ASN A 49 -49.67 -24.03 3.56
N LEU A 50 -50.77 -23.47 4.06
CA LEU A 50 -50.79 -22.10 4.60
C LEU A 50 -49.93 -21.99 5.86
N GLY A 51 -49.94 -23.01 6.73
CA GLY A 51 -49.08 -23.08 7.91
C GLY A 51 -47.59 -23.07 7.54
N LYS A 52 -47.19 -23.89 6.56
CA LYS A 52 -45.81 -23.92 6.03
C LYS A 52 -45.41 -22.58 5.42
N ARG A 53 -46.28 -21.95 4.61
CA ARG A 53 -45.99 -20.63 4.03
C ARG A 53 -45.86 -19.54 5.09
N LYS A 54 -46.75 -19.52 6.09
CA LYS A 54 -46.66 -18.58 7.22
C LYS A 54 -45.33 -18.76 7.96
N ASN A 55 -44.95 -19.99 8.29
CA ASN A 55 -43.70 -20.28 8.98
C ASN A 55 -42.47 -19.85 8.15
N ASN A 56 -42.47 -20.12 6.85
CA ASN A 56 -41.38 -19.67 5.97
C ASN A 56 -41.28 -18.15 5.89
N ILE A 57 -42.39 -17.42 5.83
CA ILE A 57 -42.36 -15.95 5.81
C ILE A 57 -41.81 -15.42 7.13
N VAL A 58 -42.27 -15.95 8.27
CA VAL A 58 -41.76 -15.54 9.60
C VAL A 58 -40.27 -15.80 9.70
N LYS A 59 -39.80 -17.00 9.33
CA LYS A 59 -38.37 -17.33 9.32
C LYS A 59 -37.56 -16.42 8.41
N ASN A 60 -38.07 -16.13 7.21
CA ASN A 60 -37.37 -15.24 6.27
C ASN A 60 -37.25 -13.81 6.81
N VAL A 61 -38.27 -13.32 7.54
CA VAL A 61 -38.24 -12.00 8.18
C VAL A 61 -37.24 -12.01 9.35
N GLU A 62 -37.29 -13.02 10.21
CA GLU A 62 -36.33 -13.18 11.33
C GLU A 62 -34.88 -13.27 10.82
N ASP A 63 -34.64 -14.05 9.76
CA ASP A 63 -33.32 -14.15 9.12
C ASP A 63 -32.86 -12.82 8.53
N ALA A 64 -33.77 -12.05 7.92
CA ALA A 64 -33.46 -10.73 7.38
C ALA A 64 -33.13 -9.72 8.49
N GLU A 65 -33.89 -9.72 9.59
CA GLU A 65 -33.62 -8.89 10.77
C GLU A 65 -32.27 -9.25 11.40
N LYS A 66 -31.99 -10.54 11.55
CA LYS A 66 -30.71 -11.02 12.07
C LYS A 66 -29.53 -10.55 11.20
N ARG A 67 -29.64 -10.72 9.88
CA ARG A 67 -28.61 -10.25 8.93
C ARG A 67 -28.42 -8.75 8.98
N LEU A 68 -29.50 -7.98 9.13
CA LEU A 68 -29.43 -6.53 9.26
C LEU A 68 -28.71 -6.12 10.55
N ASN A 69 -29.03 -6.75 11.67
CA ASN A 69 -28.36 -6.49 12.94
C ASN A 69 -26.88 -6.85 12.89
N GLU A 70 -26.53 -8.04 12.37
CA GLU A 70 -25.12 -8.45 12.19
C GLU A 70 -24.35 -7.48 11.28
N ALA A 71 -24.96 -6.99 10.19
CA ALA A 71 -24.34 -6.02 9.30
C ALA A 71 -24.12 -4.67 9.99
N ASN A 72 -25.06 -4.21 10.81
CA ASN A 72 -24.94 -2.97 11.56
C ASN A 72 -23.87 -3.06 12.66
N GLU A 73 -23.79 -4.17 13.38
CA GLU A 73 -22.72 -4.42 14.36
C GLU A 73 -21.35 -4.39 13.71
N ARG A 74 -21.17 -5.13 12.61
CA ARG A 74 -19.92 -5.11 11.83
C ARG A 74 -19.58 -3.72 11.31
N LEU A 75 -20.57 -2.95 10.86
CA LEU A 75 -20.36 -1.58 10.41
C LEU A 75 -19.86 -0.69 11.56
N LEU A 76 -20.42 -0.84 12.75
CA LEU A 76 -20.00 -0.09 13.93
C LEU A 76 -18.56 -0.45 14.32
N GLU A 77 -18.22 -1.74 14.34
CA GLU A 77 -16.84 -2.21 14.57
C GLU A 77 -15.85 -1.66 13.56
N ILE A 78 -16.18 -1.71 12.26
CA ILE A 78 -15.30 -1.16 11.22
C ILE A 78 -15.15 0.36 11.38
N ARG A 79 -16.21 1.07 11.77
CA ARG A 79 -16.14 2.52 12.01
C ARG A 79 -15.24 2.86 13.19
N THR A 80 -15.30 2.10 14.28
CA THR A 80 -14.42 2.32 15.44
C THR A 80 -12.96 2.01 15.09
N GLN A 81 -12.71 0.90 14.40
CA GLN A 81 -11.38 0.56 13.89
C GLN A 81 -10.84 1.62 12.93
N TRP A 82 -11.67 2.15 12.03
CA TRP A 82 -11.29 3.24 11.13
C TRP A 82 -10.86 4.49 11.87
N SER A 83 -11.61 4.87 12.92
CA SER A 83 -11.23 6.02 13.76
C SER A 83 -9.89 5.81 14.47
N GLN A 84 -9.57 4.58 14.89
CA GLN A 84 -8.29 4.26 15.50
C GLN A 84 -7.14 4.35 14.47
N ILE A 85 -7.37 3.83 13.25
CA ILE A 85 -6.41 3.93 12.16
C ILE A 85 -6.10 5.38 11.81
N GLU A 86 -7.10 6.26 11.79
CA GLU A 86 -6.88 7.68 11.53
C GLU A 86 -5.94 8.32 12.56
N ILE A 87 -6.12 8.00 13.86
CA ILE A 87 -5.23 8.49 14.93
C ILE A 87 -3.79 7.99 14.71
N ILE A 88 -3.63 6.70 14.41
CA ILE A 88 -2.31 6.10 14.14
C ILE A 88 -1.66 6.75 12.91
N ILE A 89 -2.42 7.03 11.85
CA ILE A 89 -1.92 7.73 10.66
C ILE A 89 -1.41 9.13 11.00
N GLN A 90 -2.13 9.87 11.84
CA GLN A 90 -1.69 11.20 12.28
C GLN A 90 -0.43 11.11 13.13
N GLU A 91 -0.33 10.11 14.01
CA GLU A 91 0.87 9.87 14.80
C GLU A 91 2.09 9.52 13.91
N ILE A 92 1.93 8.61 12.95
CA ILE A 92 2.97 8.25 11.98
C ILE A 92 3.42 9.48 11.19
N LYS A 93 2.49 10.34 10.73
CA LYS A 93 2.83 11.58 10.03
C LYS A 93 3.66 12.52 10.90
N ASN A 94 3.26 12.70 12.15
CA ASN A 94 3.98 13.56 13.09
C ASN A 94 5.38 13.03 13.39
N GLN A 95 5.50 11.73 13.69
CA GLN A 95 6.78 11.07 13.92
C GLN A 95 7.68 11.14 12.68
N SER A 96 7.11 10.97 11.48
CA SER A 96 7.84 11.09 10.22
C SER A 96 8.40 12.50 10.02
N TYR A 97 7.62 13.54 10.32
CA TYR A 97 8.08 14.93 10.22
C TYR A 97 9.26 15.22 11.17
N GLU A 98 9.15 14.80 12.44
CA GLU A 98 10.25 14.94 13.40
C GLU A 98 11.49 14.14 12.99
N THR A 99 11.31 12.92 12.48
CA THR A 99 12.40 12.09 11.98
C THR A 99 13.13 12.73 10.80
N ILE A 100 12.39 13.28 9.84
CA ILE A 100 12.97 13.99 8.69
C ILE A 100 13.80 15.18 9.16
N LYS A 101 13.28 15.96 10.12
CA LYS A 101 14.00 17.10 10.69
C LYS A 101 15.31 16.68 11.36
N ILE A 102 15.26 15.63 12.19
CA ILE A 102 16.45 15.08 12.86
C ILE A 102 17.47 14.58 11.85
N ILE A 103 17.07 13.76 10.88
CA ILE A 103 17.97 13.20 9.86
C ILE A 103 18.60 14.32 9.01
N THR A 104 17.82 15.34 8.66
CA THR A 104 18.33 16.48 7.87
C THR A 104 19.38 17.26 8.65
N ASN A 105 19.12 17.55 9.93
CA ASN A 105 20.09 18.24 10.78
C ASN A 105 21.37 17.42 10.96
N LEU A 106 21.25 16.11 11.24
CA LEU A 106 22.40 15.21 11.34
C LEU A 106 23.21 15.14 10.04
N ALA A 107 22.53 15.16 8.88
CA ALA A 107 23.19 15.17 7.59
C ALA A 107 23.96 16.48 7.35
N ILE A 108 23.38 17.62 7.75
CA ILE A 108 24.06 18.94 7.68
C ILE A 108 25.28 18.96 8.60
N ASP A 109 25.15 18.52 9.84
CA ASP A 109 26.24 18.50 10.81
C ASP A 109 27.39 17.60 10.32
N LYS A 110 27.07 16.41 9.81
CA LYS A 110 28.05 15.50 9.22
C LYS A 110 28.72 16.07 7.97
N ALA A 111 27.96 16.76 7.12
CA ALA A 111 28.52 17.41 5.94
C ALA A 111 29.49 18.55 6.31
N ASN A 112 29.18 19.31 7.36
CA ASN A 112 30.07 20.35 7.87
C ASN A 112 31.35 19.76 8.48
N GLU A 113 31.25 18.65 9.21
CA GLU A 113 32.40 17.93 9.75
C GLU A 113 33.31 17.39 8.63
N ASP A 114 32.75 16.69 7.64
CA ASP A 114 33.49 16.16 6.47
C ASP A 114 34.16 17.31 5.69
N LEU A 115 33.46 18.43 5.51
CA LEU A 115 34.01 19.61 4.85
C LEU A 115 35.21 20.18 5.63
N SER A 116 35.09 20.32 6.94
CA SER A 116 36.16 20.80 7.81
C SER A 116 37.39 19.89 7.75
N GLN A 117 37.18 18.57 7.83
CA GLN A 117 38.24 17.60 7.71
C GLN A 117 38.94 17.67 6.35
N ARG A 118 38.17 17.72 5.25
CA ARG A 118 38.73 17.87 3.89
C ARG A 118 39.53 19.16 3.72
N PHE A 119 39.10 20.27 4.34
CA PHE A 119 39.87 21.51 4.33
C PHE A 119 41.20 21.35 5.09
N GLN A 120 41.20 20.71 6.25
CA GLN A 120 42.42 20.44 6.99
C GLN A 120 43.37 19.54 6.21
N ASP A 121 42.87 18.47 5.61
CA ASP A 121 43.66 17.56 4.76
C ASP A 121 44.25 18.31 3.55
N ALA A 122 43.44 19.14 2.89
CA ALA A 122 43.91 19.95 1.77
C ALA A 122 45.03 20.93 2.18
N LEU A 123 44.92 21.55 3.36
CA LEU A 123 45.97 22.43 3.89
C LEU A 123 47.27 21.67 4.20
N LEU A 124 47.17 20.46 4.77
CA LEU A 124 48.33 19.61 5.03
C LEU A 124 49.01 19.20 3.72
N ILE A 125 48.24 18.77 2.73
CA ILE A 125 48.74 18.41 1.40
C ILE A 125 49.41 19.62 0.73
N LEU A 126 48.81 20.80 0.83
CA LEU A 126 49.35 22.02 0.24
C LEU A 126 50.71 22.38 0.85
N ARG A 127 50.81 22.39 2.19
CA ARG A 127 52.07 22.65 2.90
C ARG A 127 53.16 21.63 2.55
N TYR A 128 52.80 20.35 2.54
CA TYR A 128 53.73 19.29 2.14
C TYR A 128 54.24 19.50 0.71
N ARG A 129 53.36 19.84 -0.24
CA ARG A 129 53.73 20.13 -1.63
C ARG A 129 54.59 21.39 -1.75
N GLU A 130 54.30 22.43 -0.97
CA GLU A 130 55.08 23.66 -0.94
C GLU A 130 56.53 23.39 -0.52
N GLU A 131 56.73 22.71 0.60
CA GLU A 131 58.07 22.32 1.08
C GLU A 131 58.80 21.43 0.08
N HIS A 132 58.11 20.46 -0.52
CA HIS A 132 58.69 19.58 -1.54
C HIS A 132 59.10 20.35 -2.80
N MET A 133 58.25 21.25 -3.30
CA MET A 133 58.56 22.09 -4.45
C MET A 133 59.73 23.02 -4.17
N TYR A 134 59.76 23.66 -3.01
CA TYR A 134 60.84 24.55 -2.61
C TYR A 134 62.20 23.83 -2.59
N ASN A 135 62.26 22.66 -1.94
CA ASN A 135 63.47 21.84 -1.90
C ASN A 135 63.91 21.37 -3.30
N ASN A 136 62.95 20.98 -4.14
CA ASN A 136 63.24 20.57 -5.52
C ASN A 136 63.74 21.75 -6.38
N LEU A 137 63.21 22.96 -6.18
CA LEU A 137 63.66 24.17 -6.86
C LEU A 137 65.09 24.53 -6.46
N ILE A 138 65.41 24.54 -5.15
CA ILE A 138 66.78 24.81 -4.68
C ILE A 138 67.77 23.83 -5.31
N LYS A 139 67.46 22.53 -5.30
CA LYS A 139 68.34 21.51 -5.91
C LYS A 139 68.59 21.80 -7.39
N GLN A 140 67.55 22.09 -8.17
CA GLN A 140 67.68 22.40 -9.59
C GLN A 140 68.49 23.68 -9.84
N VAL A 141 68.25 24.73 -9.04
CA VAL A 141 69.00 25.99 -9.15
C VAL A 141 70.48 25.76 -8.83
N CYS A 142 70.79 25.02 -7.76
CA CYS A 142 72.17 24.65 -7.39
C CYS A 142 72.84 23.82 -8.48
N GLU A 143 72.15 22.85 -9.06
CA GLU A 143 72.67 22.03 -10.16
C GLU A 143 73.03 22.89 -11.37
N LYS A 144 72.14 23.80 -11.79
CA LYS A 144 72.40 24.72 -12.91
C LYS A 144 73.52 25.70 -12.61
N ALA A 145 73.62 26.19 -11.39
CA ALA A 145 74.72 27.06 -10.96
C ALA A 145 76.06 26.32 -11.00
N LEU A 146 76.13 25.10 -10.46
CA LEU A 146 77.31 24.25 -10.51
C LEU A 146 77.71 23.92 -11.95
N GLN A 147 76.76 23.56 -12.82
CA GLN A 147 77.03 23.34 -14.24
C GLN A 147 77.66 24.57 -14.90
N ARG A 148 77.16 25.79 -14.62
CA ARG A 148 77.77 27.03 -15.13
C ARG A 148 79.16 27.29 -14.57
N VAL A 149 79.39 27.00 -13.30
CA VAL A 149 80.72 27.14 -12.67
C VAL A 149 81.70 26.17 -13.31
N ILE A 150 81.32 24.90 -13.51
CA ILE A 150 82.14 23.90 -14.18
C ILE A 150 82.50 24.37 -15.60
N LEU A 151 81.53 24.85 -16.38
CA LEU A 151 81.78 25.37 -17.72
C LEU A 151 82.76 26.56 -17.69
N LYS A 152 82.57 27.52 -16.78
CA LYS A 152 83.49 28.67 -16.64
C LYS A 152 84.89 28.22 -16.25
N LEU A 153 85.03 27.32 -15.27
CA LEU A 153 86.32 26.77 -14.85
C LEU A 153 87.02 26.05 -16.00
N GLN A 154 86.29 25.29 -16.83
CA GLN A 154 86.86 24.64 -18.02
C GLN A 154 87.34 25.63 -19.08
N THR A 155 86.67 26.78 -19.24
CA THR A 155 87.03 27.79 -20.24
C THR A 155 88.02 28.86 -19.76
N GLN A 156 88.16 29.08 -18.45
CA GLN A 156 88.90 30.22 -17.87
C GLN A 156 90.05 29.82 -16.92
N LEU A 157 90.26 28.54 -16.59
CA LEU A 157 91.48 28.15 -15.87
C LEU A 157 92.68 28.10 -16.83
N GLY A 158 93.63 29.02 -16.65
CA GLY A 158 94.96 28.93 -17.23
C GLY A 158 95.91 28.08 -16.37
N GLU A 159 97.08 27.76 -16.93
CA GLU A 159 98.14 26.96 -16.28
C GLU A 159 98.55 27.51 -14.90
N LEU A 160 98.63 28.84 -14.78
CA LEU A 160 99.06 29.51 -13.54
C LEU A 160 98.04 29.36 -12.41
N GLU A 161 96.73 29.53 -12.66
CA GLU A 161 95.72 29.33 -11.62
C GLU A 161 95.63 27.86 -11.19
N GLN A 162 95.85 26.93 -12.12
CA GLN A 162 95.82 25.50 -11.90
C GLN A 162 96.98 25.05 -10.98
N ILE A 163 98.19 25.57 -11.20
CA ILE A 163 99.37 25.32 -10.36
C ILE A 163 99.16 25.85 -8.93
N VAL A 164 98.56 27.03 -8.77
CA VAL A 164 98.25 27.61 -7.44
C VAL A 164 97.24 26.75 -6.68
N ILE A 165 96.20 26.24 -7.36
CA ILE A 165 95.20 25.34 -6.75
C ILE A 165 95.85 24.02 -6.31
N VAL A 166 96.71 23.43 -7.14
CA VAL A 166 97.41 22.17 -6.84
C VAL A 166 98.36 22.34 -5.66
N ASN A 167 99.18 23.39 -5.64
CA ASN A 167 100.10 23.66 -4.53
C ASN A 167 99.35 23.89 -3.20
N ASN A 168 98.22 24.59 -3.23
CA ASN A 168 97.38 24.76 -2.04
C ASN A 168 96.75 23.45 -1.55
N LYS A 169 96.35 22.54 -2.46
CA LYS A 169 95.89 21.19 -2.08
C LYS A 169 97.02 20.36 -1.47
N ILE A 170 98.22 20.39 -2.06
CA ILE A 170 99.40 19.69 -1.53
C ILE A 170 99.72 20.20 -0.11
N LYS A 171 99.70 21.52 0.10
CA LYS A 171 99.95 22.14 1.42
C LYS A 171 98.93 21.72 2.49
N ARG A 172 97.68 21.46 2.09
CA ARG A 172 96.62 20.97 2.99
C ARG A 172 96.69 19.48 3.30
N LEU A 173 97.37 18.69 2.46
CA LEU A 173 97.54 17.24 2.64
C LEU A 173 98.88 16.87 3.28
N GLY A 174 99.88 17.74 3.17
CA GLY A 174 101.22 17.56 3.75
C GLY A 174 101.45 18.33 5.06
N GLY A 175 100.37 18.66 5.79
CA GLY A 175 100.40 19.22 7.13
C GLY A 175 99.81 18.26 8.14
#